data_AF-A0A7V9T2M3-F1
#
_entry.id   AF-A0A7V9T2M3-F1
#
_cell.length_a   1.000
_cell.length_b   1.000
_cell.length_c   1.000
_cell.angle_alpha   90.00
_cell.angle_beta   90.00
_cell.angle_gamma   90.00
#
_symmetry.space_group_name_H-M   'P 1'
#
loop_
_entity.id
_entity.type
_entity.pdbx_description
1 polymer ?
#
loop_
_entity_poly.entity_id
_entity_poly.type
_entity_poly.pdbx_seq_one_letter_code
_entity_poly.pdbx_strand_id
1 'polypeptide(L)'
;MKTDFTATERMAFGIVAAIGALGLNGVFLYAAFVNPSLIGAAFANPVSLAFVLESFVMLGLLAYVLHRWEVSSLTWLGFVILALLGSLAFAFPVALLWKREASPTR
;
A
#
# COMPACT_ATOMS: atom_id res chain seq x y z
N MET A 1 24.54 1.73 -5.61
CA MET A 1 24.63 0.27 -5.34
C MET A 1 23.33 -0.36 -5.83
N LYS A 2 23.35 -1.11 -6.94
CA LYS A 2 22.17 -1.86 -7.42
C LYS A 2 22.01 -3.08 -6.54
N THR A 3 21.24 -2.96 -5.45
CA THR A 3 20.78 -4.14 -4.72
C THR A 3 19.46 -4.58 -5.35
N ASP A 4 19.52 -5.69 -6.09
CA ASP A 4 18.31 -6.37 -6.51
C ASP A 4 17.81 -7.24 -5.37
N PHE A 5 16.50 -7.25 -5.17
CA PHE A 5 15.87 -8.06 -4.14
C PHE A 5 16.12 -9.54 -4.42
N THR A 6 16.57 -10.24 -3.39
CA THR A 6 16.69 -11.69 -3.36
C THR A 6 15.34 -12.36 -3.56
N ALA A 7 15.34 -13.64 -3.93
CA ALA A 7 14.12 -14.43 -4.07
C ALA A 7 13.28 -14.43 -2.77
N THR A 8 13.96 -14.49 -1.62
CA THR A 8 13.33 -14.47 -0.30
C THR A 8 12.64 -13.13 -0.02
N GLU A 9 13.27 -12.00 -0.32
CA GLU A 9 12.66 -10.67 -0.15
C GLU A 9 11.46 -10.48 -1.07
N ARG A 10 11.58 -10.91 -2.34
CA ARG A 10 10.45 -10.86 -3.29
C ARG A 10 9.27 -11.71 -2.79
N MET A 11 9.54 -12.91 -2.29
CA MET A 11 8.53 -13.78 -1.71
C MET A 11 7.88 -13.14 -0.47
N ALA A 12 8.68 -12.56 0.41
CA ALA A 12 8.18 -11.86 1.61
C ALA A 12 7.26 -10.69 1.22
N PHE A 13 7.67 -9.85 0.27
CA PHE A 13 6.81 -8.76 -0.24
C PHE A 13 5.53 -9.28 -0.87
N GLY A 14 5.59 -10.38 -1.63
CA GLY A 14 4.41 -11.02 -2.19
C GLY A 14 3.44 -11.53 -1.12
N ILE A 15 3.95 -12.14 -0.05
CA ILE A 15 3.13 -12.62 1.09
C ILE A 15 2.49 -11.43 1.81
N VAL A 16 3.26 -10.38 2.12
CA VAL A 16 2.73 -9.18 2.79
C VAL A 16 1.67 -8.51 1.92
N ALA A 17 1.89 -8.41 0.60
CA ALA A 17 0.89 -7.91 -0.34
C ALA A 17 -0.40 -8.74 -0.29
N ALA A 18 -0.29 -10.07 -0.32
CA ALA A 18 -1.44 -10.97 -0.26
C ALA A 18 -2.21 -10.82 1.06
N ILE A 19 -1.53 -10.71 2.20
CA ILE A 19 -2.15 -10.47 3.50
C ILE A 19 -2.83 -9.10 3.54
N GLY A 20 -2.20 -8.07 2.99
CA GLY A 20 -2.80 -6.73 2.88
C GLY A 20 -4.06 -6.74 2.03
N ALA A 21 -4.02 -7.38 0.85
CA ALA A 21 -5.13 -7.45 -0.09
C ALA A 21 -6.29 -8.32 0.40
N LEU A 22 -6.01 -9.51 0.92
CA LEU A 22 -7.06 -10.50 1.24
C LEU A 22 -7.42 -10.52 2.72
N GLY A 23 -6.43 -10.31 3.59
CA GLY A 23 -6.65 -10.28 5.04
C GLY A 23 -7.28 -8.96 5.47
N LEU A 24 -6.50 -7.88 5.44
CA LEU A 24 -6.94 -6.58 5.97
C LEU A 24 -8.13 -6.03 5.17
N ASN A 25 -8.04 -6.00 3.84
CA ASN A 25 -9.16 -5.51 3.03
C ASN A 25 -10.31 -6.49 2.96
N GLY A 26 -10.08 -7.80 3.06
CA GLY A 26 -11.17 -8.77 3.16
C GLY A 26 -12.01 -8.54 4.42
N VAL A 27 -11.38 -8.28 5.57
CA VAL A 27 -12.09 -7.92 6.81
C VAL A 27 -12.84 -6.60 6.66
N PHE A 28 -12.22 -5.58 6.06
CA PHE A 28 -12.87 -4.30 5.82
C PHE A 28 -14.10 -4.45 4.90
N LEU A 29 -13.96 -5.15 3.77
CA LEU A 29 -15.06 -5.39 2.83
C LEU A 29 -16.16 -6.24 3.46
N TYR A 30 -15.80 -7.27 4.22
CA TYR A 30 -16.78 -8.06 4.99
C TYR A 30 -17.57 -7.16 5.93
N ALA A 31 -16.92 -6.31 6.71
CA ALA A 31 -17.60 -5.36 7.58
C ALA A 31 -18.48 -4.38 6.77
N ALA A 32 -17.97 -3.84 5.67
CA ALA A 32 -18.70 -2.89 4.83
C ALA A 32 -19.97 -3.47 4.20
N PHE A 33 -19.96 -4.74 3.79
CA PHE A 33 -21.11 -5.38 3.13
C PHE A 33 -22.04 -6.13 4.09
N VAL A 34 -21.49 -6.77 5.14
CA VAL A 34 -22.25 -7.64 6.04
C VAL A 34 -22.70 -6.91 7.31
N ASN A 35 -21.90 -5.97 7.82
CA ASN A 35 -22.27 -5.18 9.00
C ASN A 35 -21.79 -3.73 8.92
N PRO A 36 -22.42 -2.89 8.07
CA PRO A 36 -22.00 -1.50 7.83
C PRO A 36 -21.98 -0.64 9.10
N SER A 37 -22.72 -1.03 10.15
CA SER A 37 -22.74 -0.31 11.42
C SER A 37 -21.35 -0.25 12.09
N LEU A 38 -20.49 -1.24 11.85
CA LEU A 38 -19.11 -1.28 12.35
C LEU A 38 -18.24 -0.18 11.74
N ILE A 39 -18.46 0.16 10.46
CA ILE A 39 -17.78 1.27 9.79
C ILE A 39 -18.18 2.58 10.47
N GLY A 40 -19.49 2.79 10.69
CA GLY A 40 -20.00 3.97 11.39
C GLY A 40 -19.43 4.12 12.80
N ALA A 41 -19.37 3.01 13.55
CA ALA A 41 -18.77 2.99 14.88
C ALA A 41 -17.26 3.29 14.86
N ALA A 42 -16.53 2.80 13.86
CA ALA A 42 -15.11 3.11 13.69
C ALA A 42 -14.89 4.61 13.40
N PHE A 43 -15.69 5.24 12.55
CA PHE A 43 -15.56 6.68 12.28
C PHE A 43 -16.01 7.57 13.45
N ALA A 44 -16.90 7.09 14.31
CA ALA A 44 -17.26 7.78 15.55
C ALA A 44 -16.20 7.65 16.65
N ASN A 45 -15.27 6.70 16.53
CA ASN A 45 -14.17 6.52 17.46
C ASN A 45 -12.98 7.43 17.09
N PRO A 46 -12.60 8.39 17.96
CA PRO A 46 -11.53 9.35 17.65
C PRO A 46 -10.16 8.69 17.47
N VAL A 47 -9.90 7.57 18.15
CA VAL A 47 -8.64 6.81 18.00
C VAL A 47 -8.57 6.17 16.61
N SER A 48 -9.66 5.52 16.17
CA SER A 48 -9.74 4.96 14.82
C SER A 48 -9.61 6.04 13.75
N LEU A 49 -10.23 7.21 13.95
CA LEU A 49 -10.11 8.34 13.02
C LEU A 49 -8.66 8.84 12.91
N ALA A 50 -7.93 8.91 14.03
CA ALA A 50 -6.51 9.29 14.03
C ALA A 50 -5.68 8.32 13.17
N PHE A 51 -5.89 7.00 13.29
CA PHE A 51 -5.20 6.01 12.45
C PHE A 51 -5.56 6.11 10.96
N VAL A 52 -6.82 6.44 10.64
CA VAL A 52 -7.25 6.68 9.25
C VAL A 52 -6.52 7.91 8.68
N LEU A 53 -6.50 9.02 9.42
CA LEU A 53 -5.79 10.24 9.01
C LEU A 53 -4.28 9.99 8.86
N GLU A 54 -3.67 9.28 9.81
CA GLU A 54 -2.26 8.91 9.73
C GLU A 54 -1.97 8.03 8.52
N SER A 55 -2.88 7.14 8.14
CA SER A 55 -2.77 6.35 6.91
C SER A 55 -2.81 7.24 5.66
N PHE A 56 -3.62 8.30 5.62
CA PHE A 56 -3.60 9.28 4.52
C PHE A 56 -2.30 10.09 4.48
N VAL A 57 -1.74 10.47 5.64
CA VAL A 57 -0.44 11.14 5.72
C VAL A 57 0.66 10.21 5.20
N MET A 58 0.68 8.95 5.63
CA MET A 58 1.62 7.94 5.14
C MET A 58 1.45 7.67 3.64
N LEU A 59 0.24 7.70 3.12
CA LEU A 59 0.00 7.58 1.69
C LEU A 59 0.68 8.69 0.90
N GLY A 60 0.49 9.95 1.30
CA GLY A 60 1.16 11.08 0.68
C GLY A 60 2.68 10.99 0.79
N LEU A 61 3.19 10.65 1.98
CA LEU A 61 4.62 10.52 2.24
C LEU A 61 5.25 9.43 1.38
N LEU A 62 4.67 8.23 1.34
CA LEU A 62 5.18 7.11 0.57
C LEU A 62 5.08 7.37 -0.94
N ALA A 63 3.98 7.97 -1.41
CA ALA A 63 3.84 8.37 -2.82
C ALA A 63 4.96 9.34 -3.23
N TYR A 64 5.22 10.35 -2.38
CA TYR A 64 6.30 11.31 -2.59
C TYR A 64 7.68 10.65 -2.59
N VAL A 65 7.97 9.81 -1.59
CA VAL A 65 9.26 9.14 -1.44
C VAL A 65 9.55 8.17 -2.59
N LEU A 66 8.59 7.29 -2.92
CA LEU A 66 8.73 6.33 -4.02
C LEU A 66 8.95 7.02 -5.36
N HIS A 67 8.28 8.15 -5.58
CA HIS A 67 8.46 8.96 -6.78
C HIS A 67 9.80 9.70 -6.79
N ARG A 68 10.14 10.41 -5.70
CA ARG A 68 11.33 11.26 -5.61
C ARG A 68 12.64 10.48 -5.70
N TRP A 69 12.66 9.25 -5.18
CA TRP A 69 13.82 8.36 -5.18
C TRP A 69 13.78 7.31 -6.30
N GLU A 70 12.80 7.39 -7.19
CA GLU A 70 12.64 6.47 -8.34
C GLU A 70 12.70 4.98 -7.96
N VAL A 71 12.20 4.63 -6.77
CA VAL A 71 12.23 3.27 -6.24
C VAL A 71 11.32 2.34 -7.05
N SER A 72 10.21 2.88 -7.54
CA SER A 72 9.20 2.16 -8.31
C SER A 72 9.04 2.74 -9.71
N SER A 73 8.62 1.88 -10.64
CA SER A 73 8.15 2.28 -11.97
C SER A 73 6.72 2.82 -11.94
N LEU A 74 5.98 2.63 -10.84
CA LEU A 74 4.66 3.23 -10.68
C LEU A 74 4.77 4.76 -10.65
N THR A 75 3.86 5.42 -11.36
CA THR A 75 3.62 6.85 -11.15
C THR A 75 3.10 7.07 -9.73
N TRP A 76 3.31 8.27 -9.16
CA TRP A 76 2.66 8.66 -7.88
C TRP A 76 1.19 8.28 -7.92
N LEU A 77 0.47 8.73 -8.96
CA LEU A 77 -0.97 8.56 -9.03
C LEU A 77 -1.36 7.08 -9.08
N GLY A 78 -0.58 6.25 -9.78
CA GLY A 78 -0.76 4.80 -9.80
C GLY A 78 -0.61 4.19 -8.40
N PHE A 79 0.39 4.62 -7.62
CA PHE A 79 0.56 4.18 -6.24
C PHE A 79 -0.62 4.59 -5.35
N VAL A 80 -1.09 5.82 -5.50
CA VAL A 80 -2.25 6.32 -4.75
C VAL A 80 -3.51 5.52 -5.04
N ILE A 81 -3.82 5.28 -6.32
CA ILE A 81 -4.97 4.48 -6.72
C ILE A 81 -4.85 3.06 -6.15
N LEU A 82 -3.67 2.45 -6.24
CA LEU A 82 -3.44 1.11 -5.73
C LEU A 82 -3.64 1.02 -4.21
N ALA A 83 -3.18 2.03 -3.47
CA ALA A 83 -3.33 2.09 -2.02
C ALA A 83 -4.77 2.34 -1.58
N LEU A 84 -5.58 3.08 -2.36
CA LEU A 84 -6.99 3.28 -2.08
C LEU A 84 -7.84 2.03 -2.41
N LEU A 85 -7.46 1.27 -3.43
CA LEU A 85 -8.17 0.03 -3.81
C LEU A 85 -7.85 -1.13 -2.87
N GLY A 86 -6.59 -1.27 -2.51
CA GLY A 86 -6.15 -2.25 -1.54
C GLY A 86 -5.96 -1.55 -0.21
N SER A 87 -4.73 -1.23 0.14
CA SER A 87 -4.35 -0.52 1.36
C SER A 87 -2.87 -0.19 1.22
N LEU A 88 -2.29 0.57 2.14
CA LEU A 88 -0.83 0.76 2.15
C LEU A 88 -0.07 -0.56 2.34
N ALA A 89 -0.59 -1.48 3.15
CA ALA A 89 0.00 -2.80 3.38
C ALA A 89 0.03 -3.67 2.11
N PHE A 90 -0.90 -3.44 1.17
CA PHE A 90 -0.89 -4.06 -0.15
C PHE A 90 -0.03 -3.28 -1.16
N ALA A 91 -0.29 -1.99 -1.31
CA ALA A 91 0.27 -1.19 -2.38
C ALA A 91 1.78 -0.97 -2.23
N PHE A 92 2.29 -0.88 -1.00
CA PHE A 92 3.71 -0.63 -0.77
C PHE A 92 4.61 -1.81 -1.21
N PRO A 93 4.41 -3.06 -0.76
CA PRO A 93 5.19 -4.19 -1.28
C PRO A 93 5.03 -4.36 -2.79
N VAL A 94 3.84 -4.12 -3.32
CA VAL A 94 3.58 -4.18 -4.77
C VAL A 94 4.39 -3.14 -5.53
N ALA A 95 4.47 -1.91 -5.04
CA ALA A 95 5.30 -0.87 -5.64
C ALA A 95 6.80 -1.22 -5.62
N LEU A 96 7.28 -1.88 -4.56
CA LEU A 96 8.66 -2.36 -4.47
C LEU A 96 8.95 -3.49 -5.47
N LEU A 97 7.98 -4.38 -5.69
CA LEU A 97 8.09 -5.44 -6.69
C LEU A 97 8.09 -4.87 -8.12
N TRP A 98 7.37 -3.77 -8.37
CA TRP A 98 7.38 -3.01 -9.64
C TRP A 98 8.56 -2.03 -9.73
N LYS A 99 9.77 -2.51 -9.45
CA LYS A 99 11.00 -1.70 -9.53
C LYS A 99 11.19 -1.12 -10.92
N ARG A 100 11.64 0.13 -11.02
CA ARG A 100 12.02 0.74 -12.30
C ARG A 100 13.34 0.11 -12.76
N GLU A 101 13.32 -0.56 -13.91
CA GLU A 101 14.56 -0.96 -14.57
C GLU A 101 15.32 0.32 -14.93
N ALA A 102 16.57 0.43 -14.48
CA ALA A 102 17.42 1.55 -14.86
C ALA A 102 17.59 1.52 -16.38
N SER A 103 17.00 2.48 -17.09
CA SER A 103 17.19 2.65 -18.52
C SER A 103 18.70 2.65 -18.80
N PRO A 104 19.21 1.81 -19.72
CA PRO A 104 20.56 1.98 -20.20
C PRO A 104 20.59 3.34 -20.88
N THR A 105 21.29 4.30 -20.28
CA THR A 105 21.68 5.54 -20.94
C THR A 105 22.39 5.14 -22.25
N ARG A 106 21.74 5.43 -23.38
CA ARG A 106 22.34 5.40 -24.71
C ARG A 106 23.37 6.52 -24.82
#